data_AF-A0A3M8GYS3-F1
#
_entry.id   AF-A0A3M8GYS3-F1
#
_cell.length_a   1.000
_cell.length_b   1.000
_cell.length_c   1.000
_cell.angle_alpha   90.00
_cell.angle_beta   90.00
_cell.angle_gamma   90.00
#
_symmetry.space_group_name_H-M   'P 1'
#
loop_
_entity.id
_entity.type
_entity.pdbx_description
1 polymer ?
#
loop_
_entity_poly.entity_id
_entity_poly.type
_entity_poly.pdbx_seq_one_letter_code
_entity_poly.pdbx_strand_id
1 'polypeptide(L)' 'NDYVHWFNNIRIHGTLGYLTPVEFKNRSL' A
#
# COMPACT_ATOMS: atom_id res chain seq x y z
N ASN A 1 -0.48 -16.53 -3.94
CA ASN A 1 0.56 -15.51 -3.64
C ASN A 1 0.08 -14.12 -4.07
N ASP A 2 -0.76 -14.05 -5.09
CA ASP A 2 -1.18 -12.81 -5.75
C ASP A 2 -2.02 -11.86 -4.89
N TYR A 3 -2.93 -12.38 -4.05
CA TYR A 3 -3.79 -11.52 -3.21
C TYR A 3 -2.98 -10.69 -2.20
N VAL A 4 -2.05 -11.34 -1.50
CA VAL A 4 -1.23 -10.67 -0.47
C VAL A 4 -0.31 -9.64 -1.10
N HIS A 5 0.26 -9.95 -2.27
CA HIS A 5 1.09 -9.01 -3.00
C HIS A 5 0.26 -7.80 -3.47
N TRP A 6 -0.91 -8.05 -4.05
CA TRP A 6 -1.82 -7.00 -4.52
C TRP A 6 -2.27 -6.08 -3.39
N PHE A 7 -2.74 -6.64 -2.26
CA PHE A 7 -3.18 -5.85 -1.11
C PHE A 7 -2.08 -4.97 -0.52
N ASN A 8 -0.86 -5.50 -0.43
CA ASN A 8 0.25 -4.79 0.22
C ASN A 8 0.91 -3.72 -0.65
N ASN A 9 0.80 -3.82 -1.98
CA ASN A 9 1.56 -2.98 -2.93
C ASN A 9 0.67 -2.14 -3.87
N ILE A 10 -0.60 -2.49 -4.08
CA ILE A 10 -1.46 -1.79 -5.02
C ILE A 10 -2.36 -0.79 -4.30
N ARG A 11 -2.37 0.45 -4.80
CA ARG A 11 -3.23 1.52 -4.30
C ARG A 11 -4.35 1.83 -5.29
N ILE A 12 -5.59 1.63 -4.85
CA ILE A 12 -6.79 1.84 -5.67
C ILE A 12 -7.18 3.32 -5.73
N HIS A 13 -6.92 4.09 -4.67
CA HIS A 13 -7.34 5.49 -4.55
C HIS A 13 -6.15 6.46 -4.63
N GLY A 14 -5.55 6.56 -5.81
CA GLY A 14 -4.38 7.43 -6.06
C GLY A 14 -4.62 8.92 -5.82
N THR A 15 -5.86 9.38 -5.95
CA THR A 15 -6.26 10.79 -5.77
C THR A 15 -6.45 11.19 -4.31
N LEU A 16 -6.72 10.23 -3.41
CA LEU A 16 -6.93 10.51 -1.98
C LEU A 16 -5.63 10.57 -1.17
N GLY A 17 -4.47 10.34 -1.81
CA GLY A 17 -3.17 10.41 -1.15
C GLY A 17 -2.92 9.30 -0.11
N TYR A 18 -3.72 8.24 -0.10
CA TYR A 18 -3.51 7.10 0.79
C TYR A 18 -2.19 6.38 0.47
N LEU A 19 -1.59 5.82 1.52
CA LEU A 19 -0.40 4.97 1.43
C LEU A 19 -0.82 3.51 1.40
N THR A 20 -0.08 2.70 0.67
CA THR A 20 -0.18 1.24 0.78
C THR A 20 0.33 0.78 2.16
N PRO A 21 -0.07 -0.44 2.61
CA PRO A 21 0.41 -0.98 3.88
C PRO A 21 1.94 -1.01 4.01
N VAL A 22 2.66 -1.31 2.92
CA VAL A 22 4.13 -1.31 2.90
C VAL A 22 4.70 0.11 3.01
N GLU A 23 4.17 1.07 2.26
CA GLU A 23 4.60 2.47 2.34
C GLU A 23 4.38 3.06 3.74
N PHE A 24 3.25 2.76 4.38
CA PHE A 24 2.96 3.22 5.73
C PHE A 24 3.95 2.67 6.76
N LYS A 25 4.28 1.37 6.65
CA LYS A 25 5.28 0.73 7.52
C LYS A 25 6.66 1.35 7.35
N ASN A 26 7.07 1.60 6.10
CA ASN A 26 8.39 2.17 5.80
C ASN A 26 8.52 3.63 6.22
N ARG A 27 7.41 4.37 6.34
CA ARG A 27 7.40 5.76 6.81
C ARG A 27 7.49 5.90 8.34
N SER A 28 7.20 4.81 9.05
CA SER A 28 7.24 4.76 10.52
C SER A 28 8.61 4.31 11.07
N LEU A 29 9.58 4.08 10.17
CA LEU A 29 10.99 3.81 10.44
C LEU A 29 11.82 5.04 10.05
#